data_AF-A0A1R1ML26-F1
#
_entry.id   AF-A0A1R1ML26-F1
#
_cell.length_a   1.000
_cell.length_b   1.000
_cell.length_c   1.000
_cell.angle_alpha   90.00
_cell.angle_beta   90.00
_cell.angle_gamma   90.00
#
_symmetry.space_group_name_H-M   'P 1'
#
loop_
_entity.id
_entity.type
_entity.pdbx_description
1 polymer ?
#
loop_
_entity_poly.entity_id
_entity_poly.type
_entity_poly.pdbx_seq_one_letter_code
_entity_poly.pdbx_strand_id
1 'polypeptide(L)'
;MIKVDLHLHSRASNRPAGFLSKKLNICESYSEPLKLYEKLKSRGMTLFTLTDHDSIAGCLEIAHLPNTFISEEITTQFPEDGGCVNNFV
;
A
#
# COMPACT_ATOMS: atom_id res chain seq x y z
N MET A 1 11.27 8.92 -19.31
CA MET A 1 11.93 8.92 -17.98
C MET A 1 10.94 8.35 -16.99
N ILE A 2 11.37 7.38 -16.17
CA ILE A 2 10.50 6.73 -15.18
C ILE A 2 10.24 7.68 -14.01
N LYS A 3 8.97 7.80 -13.61
CA LYS A 3 8.52 8.50 -12.39
C LYS A 3 7.48 7.64 -11.68
N VAL A 4 7.74 7.30 -10.42
CA VAL A 4 6.94 6.36 -9.63
C VAL A 4 7.03 6.71 -8.16
N ASP A 5 5.94 6.48 -7.43
CA ASP A 5 5.92 6.43 -5.97
C ASP A 5 6.02 4.96 -5.56
N LEU A 6 7.04 4.61 -4.78
CA LEU A 6 7.31 3.23 -4.34
C LEU A 6 6.87 2.98 -2.91
N HIS A 7 6.22 3.95 -2.27
CA HIS A 7 5.68 3.79 -0.91
C HIS A 7 4.36 4.55 -0.79
N LEU A 8 3.27 3.87 -1.19
CA LEU A 8 1.95 4.48 -1.24
C LEU A 8 0.86 3.52 -0.79
N HIS A 9 0.14 3.92 0.26
CA HIS A 9 -0.94 3.17 0.86
C HIS A 9 -2.32 3.59 0.36
N SER A 10 -3.16 2.61 0.06
CA SER A 10 -4.58 2.75 -0.17
C SER A 10 -5.39 2.34 1.06
N ARG A 11 -6.72 2.44 0.96
CA ARG A 11 -7.65 1.90 1.98
C ARG A 11 -7.49 0.39 2.21
N ALA A 12 -6.77 -0.33 1.35
CA ALA A 12 -6.48 -1.74 1.57
C ALA A 12 -5.39 -2.00 2.63
N SER A 13 -4.69 -0.98 3.14
CA SER A 13 -3.77 -1.06 4.30
C SER A 13 -4.47 -1.21 5.66
N ASN A 14 -5.69 -1.73 5.70
CA ASN A 14 -6.54 -1.75 6.89
C ASN A 14 -6.39 -3.01 7.74
N ARG A 15 -5.15 -3.34 8.13
CA ARG A 15 -4.93 -4.18 9.31
C ARG A 15 -4.66 -3.28 10.51
N PRO A 16 -5.64 -3.07 11.40
CA PRO A 16 -5.43 -2.24 12.58
C PRO A 16 -4.33 -2.85 13.47
N ALA A 17 -3.15 -2.22 13.47
CA ALA A 17 -1.94 -2.72 14.12
C ALA A 17 -1.97 -2.66 15.67
N GLY A 18 -2.90 -1.91 16.25
CA GLY A 18 -3.00 -1.71 17.71
C GLY A 18 -4.38 -2.03 18.31
N PHE A 19 -4.42 -2.37 19.60
CA PHE A 19 -5.66 -2.58 20.36
C PHE A 19 -6.60 -1.36 20.29
N LEU A 20 -6.04 -0.14 20.36
CA LEU A 20 -6.81 1.10 20.28
C LEU A 20 -7.34 1.38 18.87
N SER A 21 -6.52 1.15 17.83
CA SER A 21 -6.91 1.30 16.42
C SER A 21 -8.02 0.32 16.02
N LYS A 22 -7.94 -0.93 16.51
CA LYS A 22 -9.02 -1.94 16.38
C LYS A 22 -10.32 -1.46 17.03
N LYS A 23 -10.23 -0.85 18.21
CA LYS A 23 -11.39 -0.42 18.99
C LYS A 23 -12.04 0.86 18.43
N LEU A 24 -11.27 1.72 17.78
CA LEU A 24 -11.73 3.00 17.21
C LEU A 24 -11.94 2.96 15.69
N ASN A 25 -11.67 1.83 15.03
CA ASN A 25 -11.74 1.65 13.57
C ASN A 25 -10.96 2.72 12.77
N ILE A 26 -9.81 3.13 13.32
CA ILE A 26 -8.93 4.10 12.66
C ILE A 26 -8.12 3.34 11.62
N CYS A 27 -8.37 3.68 10.36
CA CYS A 27 -7.70 3.14 9.18
C CYS A 27 -6.40 3.91 8.95
N GLU A 28 -5.36 3.23 8.48
CA GLU A 28 -4.07 3.87 8.18
C GLU A 28 -4.14 4.72 6.92
N SER A 29 -5.00 4.33 5.98
CA SER A 29 -5.33 5.14 4.81
C SER A 29 -6.81 4.98 4.47
N TYR A 30 -7.39 6.07 3.99
CA TYR A 30 -8.78 6.14 3.51
C TYR A 30 -8.83 6.39 2.00
N SER A 31 -7.68 6.37 1.32
CA SER A 31 -7.59 6.72 -0.09
C SER A 31 -7.99 5.54 -0.97
N GLU A 32 -8.96 5.74 -1.87
CA GLU A 32 -9.37 4.72 -2.83
C GLU A 32 -8.27 4.45 -3.88
N PRO A 33 -7.95 3.18 -4.21
CA PRO A 33 -6.92 2.82 -5.19
C PRO A 33 -7.04 3.57 -6.53
N LEU A 34 -8.25 3.61 -7.11
CA LEU A 34 -8.48 4.29 -8.39
C LEU A 34 -8.23 5.81 -8.31
N LYS A 35 -8.58 6.45 -7.19
CA LYS A 35 -8.32 7.89 -6.98
C LYS A 35 -6.83 8.18 -6.88
N LEU A 36 -6.06 7.28 -6.26
CA LEU A 36 -4.61 7.39 -6.18
C LEU A 36 -3.99 7.29 -7.58
N TYR A 37 -4.37 6.28 -8.38
CA TYR A 37 -3.90 6.13 -9.76
C TYR A 37 -4.13 7.41 -10.59
N GLU A 38 -5.37 7.93 -10.62
CA GLU A 38 -5.68 9.14 -11.40
C GLU A 38 -4.92 10.38 -10.90
N LYS A 39 -4.72 10.49 -9.58
CA LYS A 39 -3.94 11.58 -8.99
C LYS A 39 -2.45 11.49 -9.35
N LEU A 40 -1.86 10.30 -9.31
CA LEU A 40 -0.46 10.10 -9.71
C LEU A 40 -0.27 10.35 -11.20
N LYS A 41 -1.21 9.90 -12.02
CA LYS A 41 -1.21 10.11 -13.47
C LYS A 41 -1.30 11.59 -13.83
N SER A 42 -2.19 12.34 -13.18
CA SER A 42 -2.28 13.80 -13.38
C SER A 42 -1.04 14.57 -12.91
N ARG A 43 -0.26 13.99 -11.99
CA ARG A 43 1.06 14.51 -11.56
C ARG A 43 2.21 14.11 -12.50
N GLY A 44 1.92 13.40 -13.59
CA GLY A 44 2.91 13.01 -14.58
C GLY A 44 3.79 11.82 -14.18
N MET A 45 3.31 10.96 -13.27
CA MET A 45 3.94 9.65 -13.05
C MET A 45 3.73 8.72 -14.25
N THR A 46 4.65 7.78 -14.43
CA THR A 46 4.71 6.89 -15.59
C THR A 46 4.61 5.41 -15.24
N LEU A 47 4.75 5.06 -13.96
CA LEU A 47 4.51 3.73 -13.41
C LEU A 47 3.74 3.87 -12.10
N PHE A 48 2.93 2.87 -11.77
CA PHE A 48 1.98 2.93 -10.66
C PHE A 48 1.97 1.62 -9.87
N THR A 49 1.95 1.74 -8.54
CA THR A 49 1.79 0.63 -7.63
C THR A 49 1.21 1.11 -6.30
N LEU A 50 0.79 0.18 -5.46
CA LEU A 50 0.33 0.41 -4.09
C LEU A 50 1.02 -0.60 -3.17
N THR A 51 1.66 -0.11 -2.12
CA THR A 51 2.40 -0.92 -1.14
C THR A 51 1.58 -1.05 0.12
N ASP A 52 0.39 -1.65 0.01
CA ASP A 52 -0.50 -1.78 1.16
C ASP A 52 0.08 -2.72 2.23
N HIS A 53 -0.21 -2.44 3.52
CA HIS A 53 0.30 -3.24 4.63
C HIS A 53 -0.29 -4.66 4.63
N ASP A 54 0.59 -5.66 4.48
CA ASP A 54 0.28 -7.09 4.44
C ASP A 54 -0.94 -7.43 3.55
N SER A 55 -1.07 -6.73 2.41
CA SER A 55 -2.21 -6.82 1.51
C SER A 55 -1.83 -6.38 0.10
N ILE A 56 -2.24 -7.14 -0.92
CA ILE A 56 -2.18 -6.72 -2.33
C ILE A 56 -3.54 -6.28 -2.88
N ALA A 57 -4.58 -6.19 -2.05
CA ALA A 57 -5.95 -5.96 -2.53
C ALA A 57 -6.10 -4.63 -3.28
N GLY A 58 -5.46 -3.55 -2.80
CA GLY A 58 -5.49 -2.25 -3.49
C GLY A 58 -4.83 -2.33 -4.87
N CYS A 59 -3.70 -3.04 -4.98
CA CYS A 59 -3.05 -3.32 -6.26
C CYS A 59 -3.97 -4.09 -7.22
N LEU A 60 -4.66 -5.13 -6.74
CA LEU A 60 -5.57 -5.93 -7.57
C LEU A 60 -6.76 -5.13 -8.12
N GLU A 61 -7.26 -4.13 -7.37
CA GLU A 61 -8.31 -3.23 -7.85
C GLU A 61 -7.88 -2.42 -9.08
N ILE A 62 -6.58 -2.09 -9.21
CA ILE A 62 -6.05 -1.28 -10.32
C ILE A 62 -5.19 -2.06 -11.32
N ALA A 63 -4.95 -3.36 -11.10
CA ALA A 63 -4.01 -4.17 -11.90
C ALA A 63 -4.35 -4.24 -13.40
N HIS A 64 -5.60 -3.94 -13.77
CA HIS A 64 -6.06 -3.89 -15.15
C HIS A 64 -5.72 -2.55 -15.86
N LEU A 65 -5.24 -1.54 -15.11
CA LEU A 65 -4.91 -0.22 -15.65
C LEU A 65 -3.48 -0.20 -16.22
N PRO A 66 -3.21 0.62 -17.25
CA PRO A 66 -1.90 0.70 -17.87
C PRO A 66 -0.79 1.07 -16.90
N ASN A 67 0.40 0.49 -17.12
CA ASN A 67 1.63 0.81 -16.38
C ASN A 67 1.53 0.56 -14.87
N THR A 68 0.61 -0.30 -14.45
CA THR A 68 0.51 -0.78 -13.07
C THR A 68 1.36 -2.02 -12.86
N PHE A 69 1.89 -2.19 -11.66
CA PHE A 69 2.53 -3.42 -11.21
C PHE A 69 2.19 -3.68 -9.74
N ILE A 70 2.25 -4.94 -9.33
CA ILE A 70 1.89 -5.38 -7.97
C ILE A 70 3.12 -5.20 -7.05
N SER A 71 2.88 -4.66 -5.86
CA SER A 71 3.83 -4.60 -4.75
C SER A 71 3.09 -4.70 -3.41
N GLU A 72 3.83 -4.80 -2.31
CA GLU A 72 3.31 -4.91 -0.94
C GLU A 72 4.31 -4.36 0.09
N GLU A 73 3.81 -3.82 1.20
CA GLU A 73 4.63 -3.58 2.41
C GLU A 73 4.36 -4.71 3.42
N ILE A 74 5.28 -5.67 3.51
CA ILE A 74 5.16 -6.88 4.33
C ILE A 74 5.78 -6.67 5.70
N THR A 75 5.05 -7.07 6.75
CA THR A 75 5.57 -7.20 8.11
C THR A 75 6.45 -8.45 8.21
N THR A 76 7.75 -8.26 8.45
CA THR A 76 8.74 -9.31 8.68
C THR A 76 9.13 -9.34 10.16
N GLN A 77 9.43 -10.54 10.69
CA GLN A 77 9.84 -10.73 12.08
C GLN A 77 11.28 -11.21 12.17
N PHE A 78 12.06 -10.61 13.07
CA PHE A 78 13.38 -11.11 13.44
C PHE A 78 13.25 -12.42 14.23
N PRO A 79 13.94 -13.50 13.82
CA PRO A 79 13.80 -14.80 14.48
C PRO A 79 14.39 -14.82 15.91
N GLU A 80 15.27 -13.89 16.27
CA GLU A 80 15.98 -13.88 17.55
C GLU A 80 15.11 -13.34 18.71
N ASP A 81 14.29 -12.32 18.44
CA ASP A 81 13.54 -11.59 19.47
C ASP A 81 12.08 -11.30 19.12
N GLY A 82 11.63 -11.67 17.91
CA GLY A 82 10.26 -11.43 17.44
C GLY A 82 9.98 -9.95 17.13
N GLY A 83 11.01 -9.10 17.04
CA GLY A 83 10.86 -7.72 16.60
C GLY A 83 10.30 -7.65 15.18
N CYS A 84 9.30 -6.81 14.95
CA CYS A 84 8.69 -6.62 13.63
C CYS A 84 9.32 -5.43 12.89
N VAL A 85 9.54 -5.59 11.59
CA VAL A 85 9.93 -4.52 10.65
C VAL A 85 9.12 -4.63 9.37
N ASN A 86 8.93 -3.54 8.65
CA ASN A 86 8.26 -3.55 7.37
C ASN A 86 9.28 -3.64 6.22
N ASN A 87 8.94 -4.42 5.20
CA ASN A 87 9.75 -4.64 4.01
C ASN A 87 8.92 -4.45 2.74
N PHE A 88 9.45 -3.76 1.74
CA PHE A 88 8.79 -3.53 0.46
C PHE A 88 9.20 -4.61 -0.54
N VAL A 89 8.22 -5.27 -1.14
CA VAL A 89 8.40 -6.31 -2.17
C VAL A 89 7.61 -6.00 -3.43
#